data_AF-A0A7W2BN08-F1
#
_entry.id   AF-A0A7W2BN08-F1
#
_cell.length_a   1.000
_cell.length_b   1.000
_cell.length_c   1.000
_cell.angle_alpha   90.00
_cell.angle_beta   90.00
_cell.angle_gamma   90.00
#
_symmetry.space_group_name_H-M   'P 1'
#
loop_
_entity.id
_entity.type
_entity.pdbx_description
1 polymer ?
#
loop_
_entity_poly.entity_id
_entity_poly.type
_entity_poly.pdbx_seq_one_letter_code
_entity_poly.pdbx_strand_id
1 'polypeptide(L)'
;MIRPYRVFVFRLSASSCVAAILALTLLPHQAEAGFCGGGLIEEKRCKAAIDIMRDLLPQAAAETTQPVEATSGTASGAAAGNPVPDGLLPAPSRIGAASDETSAAAGATAVSSGDPSGAVVFVPYPTERPRNNKALYPQNAALKDGALAFQSVAAQSAGAGGDRISGPYLSDVCLDVDSITEKDIAGQRAALKKSGICVTETRLAENGRRWRLFMIENRSKGAGPLFVVPHDNEDAAFATGVYGVATYGGTLIAVEAGEQRLFEGQDPNRNFSTSSTAAKSCRAQRAPAPLYTEAILSRRRSGAAIIALHSNANGWSGNGGSGNISTRKTGGGTKPFISAIARSRRLADEDTMIILAGTGEAGKGPAARAIRHFTEKAGVNVLYEQVNPRNNDCSLSNYAALNNIDPYFNIEVEDGDTKTQKLILDALADYLGLK
;
A
#
# COMPACT_ATOMS: atom_id res chain seq x y z
N MET A 1 -35.57 47.64 12.76
CA MET A 1 -36.27 46.47 12.19
C MET A 1 -35.50 45.99 10.97
N ILE A 2 -34.69 44.94 11.13
CA ILE A 2 -33.89 44.34 10.05
C ILE A 2 -34.67 43.12 9.54
N ARG A 3 -35.02 43.09 8.25
CA ARG A 3 -35.66 41.92 7.62
C ARG A 3 -34.59 40.89 7.22
N PRO A 4 -34.81 39.58 7.42
CA PRO A 4 -33.86 38.56 6.99
C PRO A 4 -33.97 38.32 5.48
N TYR A 5 -32.83 38.21 4.79
CA TYR A 5 -32.76 37.70 3.43
C TYR A 5 -32.87 36.17 3.44
N ARG A 6 -33.77 35.62 2.61
CA ARG A 6 -33.81 34.19 2.31
C ARG A 6 -32.84 33.89 1.17
N VAL A 7 -31.82 33.08 1.45
CA VAL A 7 -30.95 32.48 0.42
C VAL A 7 -31.66 31.23 -0.09
N PHE A 8 -31.98 31.19 -1.38
CA PHE A 8 -32.46 29.98 -2.06
C PHE A 8 -31.29 29.31 -2.77
N VAL A 9 -30.99 28.08 -2.36
CA VAL A 9 -30.03 27.20 -3.06
C VAL A 9 -30.84 26.26 -3.95
N PHE A 10 -30.66 26.35 -5.26
CA PHE A 10 -31.24 25.41 -6.21
C PHE A 10 -30.19 24.42 -6.70
N ARG A 11 -30.51 23.13 -6.69
CA ARG A 11 -29.73 22.07 -7.32
C ARG A 11 -30.18 21.94 -8.78
N LEU A 12 -29.29 22.26 -9.72
CA LEU A 12 -29.43 21.80 -11.10
C LEU A 12 -28.88 20.37 -11.19
N SER A 13 -29.57 19.50 -11.93
CA SER A 13 -29.07 18.14 -12.17
C SER A 13 -27.93 18.18 -13.19
N ALA A 14 -26.91 17.34 -12.99
CA ALA A 14 -25.75 17.25 -13.88
C ALA A 14 -26.13 16.96 -15.34
N SER A 15 -27.27 16.28 -15.55
CA SER A 15 -27.81 15.94 -16.86
C SER A 15 -28.18 17.18 -17.69
N SER A 16 -28.68 18.25 -17.06
CA SER A 16 -29.07 19.48 -17.77
C SER A 16 -27.88 20.32 -18.21
N CYS A 17 -26.77 20.29 -17.46
CA CYS A 17 -25.54 21.00 -17.84
C CYS A 17 -24.81 20.30 -19.00
N VAL A 18 -24.78 18.97 -19.02
CA VAL A 18 -24.11 18.20 -20.09
C VAL A 18 -24.83 18.36 -21.43
N ALA A 19 -26.17 18.39 -21.42
CA ALA A 19 -26.95 18.61 -22.64
C ALA A 19 -26.72 20.01 -23.26
N ALA A 20 -26.58 21.04 -22.42
CA ALA A 20 -26.30 22.40 -22.87
C ALA A 20 -24.89 22.55 -23.48
N ILE A 21 -23.89 21.88 -22.89
CA ILE A 21 -22.51 21.88 -23.38
C ILE A 21 -22.40 21.13 -24.72
N LEU A 22 -23.10 20.00 -24.87
CA LEU A 22 -23.12 19.25 -26.14
C LEU A 22 -23.80 20.04 -27.28
N ALA A 23 -24.88 20.76 -26.98
CA ALA A 23 -25.59 21.56 -27.98
C ALA A 23 -24.76 22.77 -28.48
N LEU A 24 -24.03 23.43 -27.58
CA LEU A 24 -23.19 24.61 -27.91
C LEU A 24 -21.95 24.25 -28.73
N THR A 25 -21.47 23.00 -28.63
CA THR A 25 -20.28 22.53 -29.34
C THR A 25 -20.59 21.97 -30.74
N LEU A 26 -21.81 21.48 -30.97
CA LEU A 26 -22.16 20.79 -32.22
C LEU A 26 -22.89 21.68 -33.23
N LEU A 27 -23.65 22.71 -32.81
CA LEU A 27 -24.50 23.51 -33.70
C LEU A 27 -24.57 24.99 -33.28
N PRO A 28 -23.49 25.78 -33.44
CA PRO A 28 -23.41 27.15 -32.92
C PRO A 28 -24.42 28.13 -33.53
N HIS A 29 -25.01 27.82 -34.70
CA HIS A 29 -25.95 28.71 -35.40
C HIS A 29 -27.45 28.37 -35.20
N GLN A 30 -27.79 27.37 -34.37
CA GLN A 30 -29.19 26.95 -34.15
C GLN A 30 -29.69 27.16 -32.70
N ALA A 31 -28.83 27.62 -31.78
CA ALA A 31 -29.12 27.61 -30.34
C ALA A 31 -29.88 28.85 -29.82
N GLU A 32 -30.03 29.93 -30.61
CA GLU A 32 -30.54 31.20 -30.07
C GLU A 32 -32.07 31.26 -29.90
N ALA A 33 -32.85 30.42 -30.59
CA ALA A 33 -34.30 30.56 -30.62
C ALA A 33 -35.09 29.58 -29.71
N GLY A 34 -34.45 28.59 -29.07
CA GLY A 34 -35.17 27.47 -28.46
C GLY A 34 -35.02 27.25 -26.96
N PHE A 35 -34.02 27.81 -26.30
CA PHE A 35 -33.60 27.34 -24.97
C PHE A 35 -34.06 28.21 -23.78
N CYS A 36 -34.50 29.44 -24.02
CA CYS A 36 -34.91 30.38 -22.98
C CYS A 36 -36.44 30.48 -22.86
N GLY A 37 -37.11 29.35 -22.65
CA GLY A 37 -38.56 29.30 -22.44
C GLY A 37 -38.94 29.52 -20.98
N GLY A 38 -38.80 30.74 -20.47
CA GLY A 38 -39.16 31.12 -19.11
C GLY A 38 -38.94 32.61 -18.91
N GLY A 39 -39.89 33.31 -18.29
CA GLY A 39 -40.07 34.77 -18.41
C GLY A 39 -38.82 35.65 -18.20
N LEU A 40 -38.91 36.93 -18.61
CA LEU A 40 -37.86 37.98 -18.70
C LEU A 40 -36.65 37.96 -17.73
N ILE A 41 -36.78 37.44 -16.51
CA ILE A 41 -35.68 37.31 -15.54
C ILE A 41 -34.79 36.09 -15.85
N GLU A 42 -35.35 34.99 -16.35
CA GLU A 42 -34.61 33.78 -16.72
C GLU A 42 -33.85 33.96 -18.04
N GLU A 43 -34.43 34.70 -18.99
CA GLU A 43 -33.78 35.04 -20.26
C GLU A 43 -32.49 35.87 -20.06
N LYS A 44 -32.53 36.90 -19.20
CA LYS A 44 -31.33 37.71 -18.90
C LYS A 44 -30.22 36.92 -18.22
N ARG A 45 -30.59 35.95 -17.36
CA ARG A 45 -29.63 35.12 -16.62
C ARG A 45 -29.03 34.02 -17.50
N CYS A 46 -29.82 33.44 -18.40
CA CYS A 46 -29.33 32.48 -19.37
C CYS A 46 -28.37 33.14 -20.36
N LYS A 47 -28.70 34.35 -20.84
CA LYS A 47 -27.81 35.14 -21.70
C LYS A 47 -26.46 35.45 -21.04
N ALA A 48 -26.47 35.87 -19.77
CA ALA A 48 -25.24 36.11 -19.01
C ALA A 48 -24.37 34.85 -18.85
N ALA A 49 -24.97 33.67 -18.65
CA ALA A 49 -24.22 32.41 -18.54
C ALA A 49 -23.60 31.98 -19.89
N ILE A 50 -24.30 32.21 -21.00
CA ILE A 50 -23.79 31.95 -22.35
C ILE A 50 -22.61 32.88 -22.67
N ASP A 51 -22.72 34.17 -22.32
CA ASP A 51 -21.66 35.14 -22.58
C ASP A 51 -20.38 34.81 -21.76
N ILE A 52 -20.52 34.40 -20.49
CA ILE A 52 -19.39 33.92 -19.66
C ILE A 52 -18.72 32.70 -20.31
N MET A 53 -19.49 31.72 -20.79
CA MET A 53 -18.91 30.53 -21.42
C MET A 53 -18.21 30.85 -22.75
N ARG A 54 -18.74 31.80 -23.52
CA ARG A 54 -18.13 32.28 -24.77
C ARG A 54 -16.79 32.96 -24.52
N ASP A 55 -16.63 33.69 -23.43
CA ASP A 55 -15.38 34.39 -23.09
C ASP A 55 -14.29 33.45 -22.54
N LEU A 56 -14.67 32.32 -21.96
CA LEU A 56 -13.73 31.34 -21.39
C LEU A 56 -13.18 30.34 -22.42
N LEU A 57 -13.93 30.07 -23.49
CA LEU A 57 -13.54 29.10 -24.53
C LEU A 57 -12.25 29.47 -25.31
N PRO A 58 -12.00 30.75 -25.68
CA PRO A 58 -10.75 31.13 -26.36
C PRO A 58 -9.51 31.03 -25.48
N GLN A 59 -9.65 31.13 -24.15
CA GLN A 59 -8.52 31.10 -23.22
C GLN A 59 -7.97 29.67 -23.05
N ALA A 60 -8.84 28.67 -23.10
CA ALA A 60 -8.43 27.26 -23.05
C ALA A 60 -7.71 26.79 -24.34
N ALA A 61 -7.98 27.42 -25.48
CA ALA A 61 -7.35 27.08 -26.76
C ALA A 61 -5.92 27.66 -26.88
N ALA A 62 -5.60 28.76 -26.18
CA ALA A 62 -4.30 29.43 -26.26
C ALA A 62 -3.18 28.76 -25.46
N GLU A 63 -3.50 27.91 -24.47
CA GLU A 63 -2.48 27.20 -23.66
C GLU A 63 -1.94 25.92 -24.31
N THR A 64 -2.47 25.50 -25.48
CA THR A 64 -2.12 24.19 -26.08
C THR A 64 -1.16 24.27 -27.27
N THR A 65 -0.63 25.46 -27.61
CA THR A 65 0.25 25.64 -28.77
C THR A 65 1.50 26.46 -28.44
N GLN A 66 2.49 25.83 -27.82
CA GLN A 66 3.88 26.27 -27.96
C GLN A 66 4.67 25.24 -28.79
N PRO A 67 5.36 25.65 -29.88
CA PRO A 67 6.19 24.77 -30.67
C PRO A 67 7.55 24.54 -29.99
N VAL A 68 8.01 23.29 -30.01
CA VAL A 68 9.37 22.90 -29.61
C VAL A 68 10.31 23.19 -30.78
N GLU A 69 11.23 24.15 -30.61
CA GLU A 69 12.32 24.40 -31.55
C GLU A 69 13.33 23.25 -31.52
N ALA A 70 13.58 22.65 -32.70
CA ALA A 70 14.63 21.68 -32.92
C ALA A 70 15.92 22.43 -33.30
N THR A 71 16.92 22.42 -32.41
CA THR A 71 18.28 22.87 -32.74
C THR A 71 19.07 21.72 -33.36
N SER A 72 19.30 21.81 -34.67
CA SER A 72 20.27 21.00 -35.40
C SER A 72 21.67 21.66 -35.31
N GLY A 73 22.55 21.06 -34.51
CA GLY A 73 23.96 21.41 -34.44
C GLY A 73 24.81 20.33 -35.10
N THR A 74 25.26 20.57 -36.33
CA THR A 74 26.33 19.82 -37.00
C THR A 74 27.69 20.23 -36.43
N ALA A 75 28.46 19.27 -35.92
CA ALA A 75 29.90 19.43 -35.72
C ALA A 75 30.62 18.12 -36.07
N SER A 76 31.30 18.15 -37.21
CA SER A 76 32.33 17.20 -37.61
C SER A 76 33.59 17.39 -36.77
N GLY A 77 34.18 16.29 -36.30
CA GLY A 77 35.50 16.29 -35.68
C GLY A 77 36.01 14.87 -35.49
N ALA A 78 36.81 14.40 -36.44
CA ALA A 78 37.45 13.10 -36.40
C ALA A 78 38.59 13.05 -35.37
N ALA A 79 38.71 11.94 -34.64
CA ALA A 79 39.97 11.46 -34.07
C ALA A 79 39.92 9.92 -33.96
N ALA A 80 40.92 9.29 -34.55
CA ALA A 80 41.16 7.86 -34.59
C ALA A 80 41.66 7.30 -33.24
N GLY A 81 41.45 6.00 -32.99
CA GLY A 81 42.18 5.32 -31.91
C GLY A 81 41.68 3.94 -31.46
N ASN A 82 42.03 2.91 -32.24
CA ASN A 82 42.29 1.51 -31.88
C ASN A 82 41.16 0.49 -31.53
N PRO A 83 41.29 -0.77 -32.01
CA PRO A 83 40.30 -1.83 -31.86
C PRO A 83 40.47 -2.62 -30.54
N VAL A 84 39.35 -3.00 -29.94
CA VAL A 84 39.29 -4.00 -28.86
C VAL A 84 38.94 -5.35 -29.49
N PRO A 85 39.66 -6.45 -29.19
CA PRO A 85 39.45 -7.75 -29.81
C PRO A 85 38.22 -8.47 -29.23
N ASP A 86 37.56 -9.22 -30.13
CA ASP A 86 36.48 -10.16 -29.83
C ASP A 86 36.90 -11.18 -28.76
N GLY A 87 36.23 -11.09 -27.60
CA GLY A 87 36.30 -12.05 -26.51
C GLY A 87 34.97 -12.80 -26.40
N LEU A 88 34.98 -14.05 -26.85
CA LEU A 88 33.95 -15.07 -26.70
C LEU A 88 33.41 -15.13 -25.25
N LEU A 89 32.11 -14.90 -25.07
CA LEU A 89 31.39 -15.28 -23.85
C LEU A 89 31.00 -16.76 -23.94
N PRO A 90 31.36 -17.62 -22.97
CA PRO A 90 30.84 -18.98 -22.92
C PRO A 90 29.40 -18.98 -22.41
N ALA A 91 28.59 -19.85 -23.02
CA ALA A 91 27.20 -20.12 -22.68
C ALA A 91 27.02 -20.55 -21.22
N PRO A 92 25.88 -20.23 -20.57
CA PRO A 92 25.57 -20.78 -19.26
C PRO A 92 25.25 -22.28 -19.37
N SER A 93 26.05 -23.08 -18.66
CA SER A 93 25.90 -24.51 -18.49
C SER A 93 24.54 -24.87 -17.87
N ARG A 94 23.83 -25.77 -18.54
CA ARG A 94 22.68 -26.50 -17.99
C ARG A 94 23.15 -27.40 -16.86
N ILE A 95 22.60 -27.23 -15.67
CA ILE A 95 22.48 -28.26 -14.64
C ILE A 95 20.96 -28.48 -14.54
N GLY A 96 20.39 -29.60 -14.97
CA GLY A 96 20.79 -30.96 -14.65
C GLY A 96 19.87 -31.44 -13.53
N ALA A 97 18.60 -31.68 -13.88
CA ALA A 97 17.67 -32.39 -13.03
C ALA A 97 18.17 -33.83 -12.87
N ALA A 98 18.31 -34.29 -11.63
CA ALA A 98 18.44 -35.69 -11.30
C ALA A 98 17.47 -35.99 -10.16
N SER A 99 16.41 -36.70 -10.53
CA SER A 99 15.70 -37.65 -9.69
C SER A 99 16.67 -38.63 -9.06
N ASP A 100 16.45 -38.99 -7.80
CA ASP A 100 16.51 -40.41 -7.42
C ASP A 100 15.68 -40.67 -6.16
N GLU A 101 14.79 -41.64 -6.34
CA GLU A 101 14.12 -42.38 -5.29
C GLU A 101 15.16 -43.19 -4.50
N THR A 102 14.98 -43.32 -3.19
CA THR A 102 15.07 -44.65 -2.56
C THR A 102 14.39 -44.64 -1.20
N SER A 103 13.63 -45.70 -1.02
CA SER A 103 12.84 -46.09 0.13
C SER A 103 13.71 -46.63 1.27
N ALA A 104 13.27 -46.38 2.50
CA ALA A 104 13.50 -47.29 3.62
C ALA A 104 12.36 -47.15 4.64
N ALA A 105 11.59 -48.23 4.75
CA ALA A 105 10.64 -48.45 5.81
C ALA A 105 11.36 -48.84 7.11
N ALA A 106 10.81 -48.41 8.26
CA ALA A 106 10.60 -49.23 9.46
C ALA A 106 10.19 -48.35 10.65
N GLY A 107 9.29 -48.88 11.50
CA GLY A 107 9.20 -48.48 12.90
C GLY A 107 7.86 -47.88 13.33
N ALA A 108 6.77 -48.63 13.19
CA ALA A 108 5.57 -48.38 13.99
C ALA A 108 5.80 -48.92 15.41
N THR A 109 5.63 -48.08 16.42
CA THR A 109 5.43 -48.50 17.81
C THR A 109 4.32 -47.64 18.42
N ALA A 110 3.36 -48.32 19.03
CA ALA A 110 2.10 -47.79 19.53
C ALA A 110 2.24 -46.91 20.77
N VAL A 111 1.36 -45.93 20.92
CA VAL A 111 0.87 -45.46 22.23
C VAL A 111 -0.60 -45.07 22.12
N SER A 112 -1.43 -45.69 22.96
CA SER A 112 -2.82 -45.34 23.21
C SER A 112 -2.94 -44.19 24.20
N SER A 113 -3.86 -43.26 23.94
CA SER A 113 -4.46 -42.35 24.93
C SER A 113 -5.77 -41.88 24.31
N GLY A 114 -6.94 -42.16 24.85
CA GLY A 114 -7.35 -41.75 26.19
C GLY A 114 -8.30 -40.56 26.02
N ASP A 115 -9.59 -40.87 25.85
CA ASP A 115 -10.70 -39.92 25.88
C ASP A 115 -10.85 -39.36 27.30
N PRO A 116 -11.06 -38.04 27.45
CA PRO A 116 -12.25 -37.65 28.20
C PRO A 116 -12.98 -36.44 27.59
N SER A 117 -14.16 -36.71 27.07
CA SER A 117 -15.42 -35.99 27.29
C SER A 117 -15.36 -34.83 28.31
N GLY A 118 -15.47 -33.61 27.80
CA GLY A 118 -15.78 -32.39 28.54
C GLY A 118 -16.84 -31.58 27.80
N ALA A 119 -18.10 -31.70 28.23
CA ALA A 119 -19.23 -30.97 27.69
C ALA A 119 -19.14 -29.47 28.07
N VAL A 120 -19.26 -28.58 27.08
CA VAL A 120 -19.41 -27.13 27.29
C VAL A 120 -20.85 -26.74 26.95
N VAL A 121 -21.50 -26.12 27.94
CA VAL A 121 -22.88 -25.63 27.91
C VAL A 121 -22.95 -24.32 27.11
N PHE A 122 -23.84 -24.27 26.11
CA PHE A 122 -24.22 -23.05 25.40
C PHE A 122 -25.35 -22.32 26.14
N VAL A 123 -25.18 -21.03 26.43
CA VAL A 123 -26.26 -20.13 26.89
C VAL A 123 -26.51 -19.10 25.78
N PRO A 124 -27.73 -19.01 25.20
CA PRO A 124 -28.07 -17.94 24.26
C PRO A 124 -28.61 -16.74 25.04
N TYR A 125 -28.23 -15.53 24.64
CA TYR A 125 -28.96 -14.32 25.00
C TYR A 125 -29.26 -13.46 23.75
N PRO A 126 -30.36 -12.69 23.79
CA PRO A 126 -31.13 -12.34 22.61
C PRO A 126 -30.69 -11.03 21.95
N THR A 127 -31.09 -10.96 20.69
CA THR A 127 -31.04 -9.83 19.78
C THR A 127 -31.98 -8.71 20.20
N GLU A 128 -31.49 -7.48 20.29
CA GLU A 128 -32.23 -6.29 19.85
C GLU A 128 -31.32 -5.08 19.60
N ARG A 129 -31.61 -4.35 18.51
CA ARG A 129 -30.87 -3.16 18.02
C ARG A 129 -31.63 -1.89 18.37
N PRO A 130 -30.93 -0.74 18.43
CA PRO A 130 -31.42 0.45 17.75
C PRO A 130 -30.45 1.00 16.71
N ARG A 131 -31.05 1.60 15.67
CA ARG A 131 -30.43 2.23 14.50
C ARG A 131 -30.03 3.68 14.86
N ASN A 132 -28.87 4.14 14.39
CA ASN A 132 -28.73 5.29 13.46
C ASN A 132 -27.28 5.80 13.33
N ASN A 133 -26.99 6.25 12.10
CA ASN A 133 -25.86 7.03 11.55
C ASN A 133 -24.59 6.30 11.03
N LYS A 134 -24.44 6.41 9.70
CA LYS A 134 -23.42 5.84 8.80
C LYS A 134 -22.04 6.51 8.99
N ALA A 135 -21.06 5.73 9.41
CA ALA A 135 -19.66 5.90 9.04
C ALA A 135 -19.28 4.76 8.08
N LEU A 136 -18.38 5.03 7.12
CA LEU A 136 -18.00 4.12 6.02
C LEU A 136 -17.22 2.86 6.45
N TYR A 137 -17.03 2.68 7.75
CA TYR A 137 -16.67 1.42 8.39
C TYR A 137 -17.56 1.32 9.65
N PRO A 138 -18.29 0.22 9.90
CA PRO A 138 -18.86 0.02 11.22
C PRO A 138 -17.68 0.05 12.20
N GLN A 139 -17.70 1.00 13.14
CA GLN A 139 -16.85 0.87 14.32
C GLN A 139 -17.21 -0.50 14.92
N ASN A 140 -16.22 -1.39 14.99
CA ASN A 140 -16.35 -2.66 15.69
C ASN A 140 -16.53 -2.34 17.18
N ALA A 141 -17.77 -2.07 17.60
CA ALA A 141 -18.19 -2.07 18.98
C ALA A 141 -18.35 -3.53 19.44
N ALA A 142 -17.25 -4.27 19.41
CA ALA A 142 -17.10 -5.62 19.96
C ALA A 142 -15.62 -5.97 20.08
N LEU A 143 -14.82 -5.11 20.72
CA LEU A 143 -13.49 -5.40 21.26
C LEU A 143 -13.23 -4.35 22.36
N LYS A 144 -14.03 -4.37 23.44
CA LYS A 144 -13.76 -3.51 24.62
C LYS A 144 -12.83 -4.14 25.64
N ASP A 145 -12.51 -5.43 25.53
CA ASP A 145 -11.58 -6.11 26.46
C ASP A 145 -10.47 -6.93 25.76
N GLY A 146 -10.28 -6.71 24.46
CA GLY A 146 -9.16 -7.27 23.70
C GLY A 146 -8.08 -6.22 23.45
N ALA A 147 -7.65 -5.49 24.48
CA ALA A 147 -6.26 -5.10 24.47
C ALA A 147 -5.49 -6.41 24.32
N LEU A 148 -4.69 -6.55 23.27
CA LEU A 148 -3.57 -7.47 23.36
C LEU A 148 -2.71 -6.90 24.49
N ALA A 149 -3.05 -7.28 25.72
CA ALA A 149 -2.21 -7.12 26.88
C ALA A 149 -1.07 -8.10 26.66
N PHE A 150 -0.16 -7.74 25.77
CA PHE A 150 1.14 -8.38 25.68
C PHE A 150 1.85 -7.96 26.96
N GLN A 151 1.79 -8.84 27.96
CA GLN A 151 2.74 -8.75 29.05
C GLN A 151 4.12 -8.86 28.42
N SER A 152 4.92 -7.81 28.56
CA SER A 152 6.36 -7.88 28.29
C SER A 152 6.89 -9.08 29.07
N VAL A 153 7.26 -10.15 28.37
CA VAL A 153 7.91 -11.28 29.02
C VAL A 153 9.31 -10.79 29.37
N ALA A 154 9.45 -10.16 30.53
CA ALA A 154 10.74 -9.81 31.09
C ALA A 154 11.44 -11.15 31.41
N ALA A 155 12.27 -11.60 30.48
CA ALA A 155 13.11 -12.77 30.67
C ALA A 155 14.11 -12.47 31.80
N GLN A 156 13.82 -12.96 33.00
CA GLN A 156 14.79 -13.00 34.09
C GLN A 156 15.86 -14.04 33.73
N SER A 157 17.01 -13.59 33.24
CA SER A 157 18.24 -14.38 33.27
C SER A 157 19.35 -13.58 33.94
N ALA A 158 19.62 -13.88 35.20
CA ALA A 158 20.83 -13.44 35.90
C ALA A 158 22.00 -14.32 35.43
N GLY A 159 22.98 -13.74 34.72
CA GLY A 159 24.17 -14.47 34.27
C GLY A 159 25.02 -13.72 33.25
N ALA A 160 25.97 -12.93 33.76
CA ALA A 160 27.22 -12.43 33.16
C ALA A 160 27.35 -12.23 31.63
N GLY A 161 27.50 -10.96 31.22
CA GLY A 161 28.61 -10.57 30.34
C GLY A 161 28.41 -10.58 28.82
N GLY A 162 27.18 -10.60 28.32
CA GLY A 162 26.90 -10.31 26.91
C GLY A 162 25.59 -9.54 26.80
N ASP A 163 25.58 -8.45 26.02
CA ASP A 163 24.39 -7.65 25.69
C ASP A 163 23.26 -8.54 25.14
N ARG A 164 22.49 -9.14 26.05
CA ARG A 164 21.23 -9.82 25.73
C ARG A 164 20.16 -8.75 25.75
N ILE A 165 20.00 -8.06 24.62
CA ILE A 165 18.80 -7.27 24.35
C ILE A 165 17.66 -8.27 24.16
N SER A 166 17.01 -8.67 25.25
CA SER A 166 15.85 -9.58 25.23
C SER A 166 14.57 -8.73 25.15
N GLY A 167 14.24 -8.30 23.94
CA GLY A 167 13.00 -7.58 23.62
C GLY A 167 13.22 -6.35 22.74
N PRO A 168 12.19 -5.88 22.01
CA PRO A 168 12.28 -4.64 21.24
C PRO A 168 12.46 -3.45 22.20
N TYR A 169 13.57 -2.73 22.08
CA TYR A 169 13.74 -1.46 22.76
C TYR A 169 13.12 -0.36 21.91
N LEU A 170 11.91 0.08 22.27
CA LEU A 170 11.24 1.22 21.65
C LEU A 170 11.74 2.51 22.30
N SER A 171 12.57 3.27 21.60
CA SER A 171 12.91 4.64 22.03
C SER A 171 11.74 5.58 21.76
N ASP A 172 11.38 6.39 22.76
CA ASP A 172 10.47 7.53 22.59
C ASP A 172 11.22 8.86 22.46
N VAL A 173 12.57 8.83 22.49
CA VAL A 173 13.40 10.02 22.27
C VAL A 173 13.60 10.20 20.77
N CYS A 174 13.14 11.35 20.25
CA CYS A 174 13.36 11.69 18.84
C CYS A 174 14.84 11.90 18.59
N LEU A 175 15.34 11.26 17.55
CA LEU A 175 16.67 11.47 17.01
C LEU A 175 16.72 12.79 16.26
N ASP A 176 17.88 13.44 16.28
CA ASP A 176 18.19 14.53 15.38
C ASP A 176 18.38 13.98 13.96
N VAL A 177 17.52 14.35 13.02
CA VAL A 177 17.55 13.89 11.63
C VAL A 177 18.88 14.25 10.95
N ASP A 178 19.57 15.31 11.37
CA ASP A 178 20.89 15.66 10.82
C ASP A 178 22.00 14.72 11.27
N SER A 179 21.82 14.05 12.41
CA SER A 179 22.76 13.07 12.95
C SER A 179 22.63 11.68 12.31
N ILE A 180 21.53 11.42 11.59
CA ILE A 180 21.28 10.13 10.95
C ILE A 180 21.94 10.11 9.56
N THR A 181 22.86 9.17 9.37
CA THR A 181 23.63 8.99 8.13
C THR A 181 23.04 7.96 7.17
N GLU A 182 21.98 7.27 7.60
CA GLU A 182 21.24 6.33 6.76
C GLU A 182 20.71 7.07 5.52
N LYS A 183 20.87 6.44 4.34
CA LYS A 183 20.72 7.08 3.02
C LYS A 183 19.28 7.51 2.76
N ASP A 184 18.30 6.67 3.06
CA ASP A 184 16.88 6.95 2.87
C ASP A 184 16.42 8.14 3.72
N ILE A 185 16.80 8.16 5.01
CA ILE A 185 16.53 9.27 5.93
C ILE A 185 17.26 10.53 5.48
N ALA A 186 18.54 10.42 5.09
CA ALA A 186 19.31 11.56 4.58
C ALA A 186 18.66 12.17 3.33
N GLY A 187 18.16 11.33 2.41
CA GLY A 187 17.43 11.74 1.22
C GLY A 187 16.09 12.43 1.52
N GLN A 188 15.44 12.08 2.63
CA GLN A 188 14.15 12.66 3.05
C GLN A 188 14.28 13.74 4.14
N ARG A 189 15.49 14.19 4.48
CA ARG A 189 15.76 15.11 5.59
C ARG A 189 14.87 16.36 5.61
N ALA A 190 14.67 17.00 4.45
CA ALA A 190 13.82 18.18 4.36
C ALA A 190 12.35 17.91 4.72
N ALA A 191 11.83 16.72 4.38
CA ALA A 191 10.48 16.30 4.73
C ALA A 191 10.38 15.90 6.22
N LEU A 192 11.42 15.28 6.75
CA LEU A 192 11.49 14.78 8.13
C LEU A 192 11.72 15.89 9.17
N LYS A 193 12.31 17.02 8.78
CA LYS A 193 12.45 18.21 9.65
C LYS A 193 11.16 19.01 9.84
N LYS A 194 10.06 18.62 9.19
CA LYS A 194 8.76 19.28 9.39
C LYS A 194 8.31 19.13 10.84
N SER A 195 7.70 20.19 11.37
CA SER A 195 7.18 20.20 12.74
C SER A 195 6.23 19.01 12.99
N GLY A 196 6.43 18.33 14.13
CA GLY A 196 5.60 17.21 14.56
C GLY A 196 6.06 15.84 14.06
N ILE A 197 7.07 15.76 13.20
CA ILE A 197 7.69 14.48 12.81
C ILE A 197 8.76 14.10 13.84
N CYS A 198 8.73 12.86 14.29
CA CYS A 198 9.72 12.26 15.17
C CYS A 198 10.29 11.02 14.52
N VAL A 199 11.62 10.94 14.42
CA VAL A 199 12.33 9.74 13.98
C VAL A 199 12.93 9.06 15.20
N THR A 200 12.65 7.77 15.38
CA THR A 200 13.30 6.93 16.39
C THR A 200 13.86 5.68 15.75
N GLU A 201 14.81 5.05 16.44
CA GLU A 201 15.40 3.78 16.02
C GLU A 201 15.03 2.70 17.03
N THR A 202 14.59 1.55 16.53
CA THR A 202 14.34 0.35 17.32
C THR A 202 15.32 -0.73 16.90
N ARG A 203 15.99 -1.33 17.89
CA ARG A 203 16.85 -2.50 17.70
C ARG A 203 16.27 -3.67 18.46
N LEU A 204 16.28 -4.85 17.85
CA LEU A 204 15.89 -6.09 18.50
C LEU A 204 16.74 -7.25 17.99
N ALA A 205 17.00 -8.21 18.88
CA ALA A 205 17.71 -9.43 18.54
C ALA A 205 16.76 -10.63 18.56
N GLU A 206 16.68 -11.38 17.45
CA GLU A 206 15.80 -12.54 17.33
C GLU A 206 16.39 -13.57 16.37
N ASN A 207 16.42 -14.85 16.78
CA ASN A 207 16.94 -15.97 15.98
C ASN A 207 18.34 -15.72 15.39
N GLY A 208 19.22 -15.10 16.17
CA GLY A 208 20.58 -14.76 15.75
C GLY A 208 20.71 -13.54 14.84
N ARG A 209 19.61 -12.82 14.54
CA ARG A 209 19.61 -11.56 13.78
C ARG A 209 19.50 -10.37 14.69
N ARG A 210 20.10 -9.25 14.30
CA ARG A 210 20.02 -7.96 14.99
C ARG A 210 19.30 -6.94 14.12
N TRP A 211 17.98 -7.01 14.09
CA TRP A 211 17.17 -6.12 13.27
C TRP A 211 17.31 -4.66 13.71
N ARG A 212 17.29 -3.78 12.73
CA ARG A 212 17.26 -2.33 12.89
C ARG A 212 16.06 -1.79 12.14
N LEU A 213 15.23 -1.04 12.85
CA LEU A 213 14.00 -0.46 12.33
C LEU A 213 14.02 1.05 12.59
N PHE A 214 13.66 1.85 11.59
CA PHE A 214 13.36 3.25 11.78
C PHE A 214 11.86 3.46 11.91
N MET A 215 11.46 4.20 12.94
CA MET A 215 10.08 4.60 13.17
C MET A 215 9.96 6.09 12.94
N ILE A 216 9.12 6.49 11.99
CA ILE A 216 8.89 7.87 11.62
C ILE A 216 7.44 8.19 11.92
N GLU A 217 7.20 8.90 13.01
CA GLU A 217 5.86 9.20 13.52
C GLU A 217 5.51 10.66 13.33
N ASN A 218 4.27 10.94 12.91
CA ASN A 218 3.70 12.27 13.03
C ASN A 218 2.98 12.44 14.37
N ARG A 219 3.70 12.92 15.39
CA ARG A 219 3.17 13.15 16.74
C ARG A 219 2.03 14.15 16.79
N SER A 220 1.97 15.07 15.84
CA SER A 220 0.86 16.02 15.72
C SER A 220 -0.40 15.41 15.07
N LYS A 221 -0.25 14.29 14.34
CA LYS A 221 -1.32 13.57 13.64
C LYS A 221 -1.23 12.06 13.88
N GLY A 222 -1.13 11.63 15.14
CA GLY A 222 -0.94 10.21 15.49
C GLY A 222 -2.14 9.27 15.22
N ALA A 223 -3.22 9.74 14.57
CA ALA A 223 -4.41 8.93 14.27
C ALA A 223 -4.40 8.27 12.88
N GLY A 224 -3.32 8.46 12.10
CA GLY A 224 -3.21 7.92 10.75
C GLY A 224 -2.87 6.41 10.69
N PRO A 225 -2.66 5.90 9.48
CA PRO A 225 -2.27 4.51 9.23
C PRO A 225 -0.92 4.14 9.83
N LEU A 226 -0.68 2.83 9.92
CA LEU A 226 0.67 2.28 9.99
C LEU A 226 1.17 2.02 8.57
N PHE A 227 2.18 2.76 8.13
CA PHE A 227 2.93 2.49 6.92
C PHE A 227 4.08 1.52 7.22
N VAL A 228 4.34 0.56 6.33
CA VAL A 228 5.43 -0.39 6.48
C VAL A 228 6.22 -0.48 5.19
N VAL A 229 7.54 -0.31 5.27
CA VAL A 229 8.50 -0.52 4.17
C VAL A 229 9.44 -1.64 4.61
N PRO A 230 9.18 -2.89 4.21
CA PRO A 230 9.94 -4.02 4.72
C PRO A 230 11.25 -4.26 3.97
N HIS A 231 11.46 -3.69 2.78
CA HIS A 231 12.72 -3.81 2.04
C HIS A 231 13.40 -2.45 1.98
N ASP A 232 14.67 -2.43 2.35
CA ASP A 232 15.48 -1.22 2.45
C ASP A 232 15.88 -0.67 1.08
N ASN A 233 15.98 -1.55 0.07
CA ASN A 233 16.37 -1.17 -1.28
C ASN A 233 15.20 -0.63 -2.14
N GLU A 234 14.09 -0.22 -1.51
CA GLU A 234 12.87 0.26 -2.16
C GLU A 234 12.68 1.77 -1.87
N ASP A 235 13.65 2.59 -2.29
CA ASP A 235 13.72 4.05 -2.03
C ASP A 235 12.39 4.78 -2.36
N ALA A 236 11.69 4.34 -3.41
CA ALA A 236 10.39 4.88 -3.79
C ALA A 236 9.31 4.63 -2.72
N ALA A 237 9.30 3.42 -2.14
CA ALA A 237 8.43 3.04 -1.03
C ALA A 237 8.74 3.85 0.23
N PHE A 238 10.02 4.02 0.57
CA PHE A 238 10.42 4.86 1.71
C PHE A 238 9.97 6.31 1.54
N ALA A 239 10.28 6.93 0.39
CA ALA A 239 9.90 8.31 0.09
C ALA A 239 8.37 8.52 0.09
N THR A 240 7.61 7.53 -0.36
CA THR A 240 6.13 7.56 -0.31
C THR A 240 5.62 7.40 1.11
N GLY A 241 6.26 6.57 1.95
CA GLY A 241 5.92 6.43 3.36
C GLY A 241 6.12 7.72 4.14
N VAL A 242 7.26 8.41 3.96
CA VAL A 242 7.52 9.72 4.57
C VAL A 242 6.49 10.76 4.13
N TYR A 243 6.14 10.78 2.84
CA TYR A 243 5.04 11.61 2.34
C TYR A 243 3.70 11.27 3.00
N GLY A 244 3.38 9.98 3.15
CA GLY A 244 2.16 9.50 3.81
C GLY A 244 2.06 9.98 5.26
N VAL A 245 3.11 9.81 6.05
CA VAL A 245 3.17 10.26 7.45
C VAL A 245 3.04 11.78 7.56
N ALA A 246 3.73 12.54 6.72
CA ALA A 246 3.65 14.00 6.72
C ALA A 246 2.24 14.51 6.35
N THR A 247 1.57 13.83 5.41
CA THR A 247 0.30 14.27 4.84
C THR A 247 -0.89 13.78 5.67
N TYR A 248 -0.97 12.47 5.90
CA TYR A 248 -2.10 11.75 6.48
C TYR A 248 -1.90 11.38 7.96
N GLY A 249 -0.71 11.64 8.50
CA GLY A 249 -0.37 11.28 9.89
C GLY A 249 -0.02 9.81 10.06
N GLY A 250 -0.05 9.33 11.30
CA GLY A 250 0.28 7.95 11.64
C GLY A 250 1.79 7.73 11.80
N THR A 251 2.23 6.50 11.52
CA THR A 251 3.62 6.07 11.70
C THR A 251 4.09 5.26 10.50
N LEU A 252 5.31 5.52 10.04
CA LEU A 252 6.04 4.64 9.13
C LEU A 252 7.03 3.81 9.93
N ILE A 253 7.08 2.51 9.67
CA ILE A 253 8.16 1.63 10.12
C ILE A 253 8.90 1.09 8.89
N ALA A 254 10.18 1.40 8.80
CA ALA A 254 11.07 0.94 7.73
C ALA A 254 12.13 0.00 8.29
N VAL A 255 12.40 -1.10 7.60
CA VAL A 255 13.46 -2.05 7.94
C VAL A 255 14.76 -1.59 7.28
N GLU A 256 15.79 -1.37 8.09
CA GLU A 256 17.14 -1.08 7.60
C GLU A 256 17.87 -2.39 7.30
N ALA A 257 18.45 -2.51 6.10
CA ALA A 257 19.17 -3.69 5.65
C ALA A 257 20.43 -3.35 4.82
N GLY A 258 20.93 -2.12 4.89
CA GLY A 258 22.11 -1.66 4.16
C GLY A 258 21.90 -1.65 2.64
N GLU A 259 20.79 -1.09 2.17
CA GLU A 259 20.41 -1.02 0.75
C GLU A 259 20.16 -2.40 0.11
N GLN A 260 19.88 -3.41 0.94
CA GLN A 260 19.62 -4.77 0.48
C GLN A 260 18.15 -5.15 0.62
N ARG A 261 17.70 -6.02 -0.29
CA ARG A 261 16.39 -6.66 -0.15
C ARG A 261 16.32 -7.60 1.05
N LEU A 262 17.41 -8.33 1.32
CA LEU A 262 17.48 -9.34 2.36
C LEU A 262 18.26 -8.80 3.57
N PHE A 263 17.71 -8.99 4.77
CA PHE A 263 18.41 -8.72 6.02
C PHE A 263 19.09 -9.99 6.52
N GLU A 264 20.42 -10.07 6.45
CA GLU A 264 21.19 -11.25 6.87
C GLU A 264 20.63 -12.57 6.27
N GLY A 265 20.23 -12.50 5.00
CA GLY A 265 19.67 -13.59 4.21
C GLY A 265 18.21 -13.99 4.54
N GLN A 266 17.50 -13.23 5.38
CA GLN A 266 16.06 -13.34 5.58
C GLN A 266 15.36 -12.22 4.81
N ASP A 267 14.34 -12.56 4.01
CA ASP A 267 13.43 -11.56 3.44
C ASP A 267 12.57 -11.00 4.59
N PRO A 268 12.66 -9.69 4.91
CA PRO A 268 11.91 -9.10 6.01
C PRO A 268 10.39 -9.16 5.79
N ASN A 269 9.93 -9.17 4.54
CA ASN A 269 8.53 -9.42 4.17
C ASN A 269 8.23 -10.93 4.02
N ARG A 270 9.03 -11.83 4.58
CA ARG A 270 8.72 -13.26 4.76
C ARG A 270 8.98 -13.70 6.20
N ASN A 271 9.01 -12.76 7.14
CA ASN A 271 9.38 -12.99 8.52
C ASN A 271 8.24 -12.70 9.52
N PHE A 272 6.97 -12.80 9.10
CA PHE A 272 5.81 -12.55 9.97
C PHE A 272 5.17 -13.85 10.47
N SER A 273 5.53 -14.26 11.69
CA SER A 273 4.85 -15.33 12.42
C SER A 273 5.21 -15.30 13.91
N THR A 274 4.29 -15.71 14.78
CA THR A 274 4.46 -15.65 16.24
C THR A 274 4.68 -17.03 16.88
N SER A 275 4.63 -18.11 16.11
CA SER A 275 4.81 -19.47 16.62
C SER A 275 5.36 -20.42 15.56
N SER A 276 5.99 -21.52 15.99
CA SER A 276 6.47 -22.59 15.10
C SER A 276 5.36 -23.19 14.24
N THR A 277 4.14 -23.28 14.77
CA THR A 277 2.99 -23.78 14.00
C THR A 277 2.62 -22.84 12.87
N ALA A 278 2.60 -21.52 13.13
CA ALA A 278 2.30 -20.52 12.10
C ALA A 278 3.40 -20.42 11.04
N ALA A 279 4.67 -20.56 11.44
CA ALA A 279 5.82 -20.55 10.55
C ALA A 279 5.97 -21.83 9.69
N LYS A 280 5.30 -22.93 10.06
CA LYS A 280 5.55 -24.26 9.46
C LYS A 280 5.35 -24.31 7.94
N SER A 281 4.41 -23.56 7.39
CA SER A 281 4.15 -23.49 5.95
C SER A 281 5.06 -22.50 5.21
N CYS A 282 5.78 -21.65 5.94
CA CYS A 282 6.55 -20.54 5.38
C CYS A 282 7.95 -20.97 4.99
N ARG A 283 8.09 -21.46 3.75
CA ARG A 283 9.37 -21.95 3.21
C ARG A 283 10.51 -20.92 3.24
N ALA A 284 10.16 -19.64 3.13
CA ALA A 284 11.11 -18.53 3.13
C ALA A 284 11.42 -17.97 4.54
N GLN A 285 10.72 -18.46 5.58
CA GLN A 285 10.96 -18.04 6.95
C GLN A 285 11.89 -19.04 7.64
N ARG A 286 13.04 -18.55 8.13
CA ARG A 286 14.04 -19.44 8.76
C ARG A 286 13.63 -19.91 10.16
N ALA A 287 12.92 -19.08 10.92
CA ALA A 287 12.43 -19.37 12.26
C ALA A 287 11.25 -18.42 12.61
N PRO A 288 10.35 -18.81 13.54
CA PRO A 288 9.28 -17.93 14.02
C PRO A 288 9.83 -16.62 14.55
N ALA A 289 9.16 -15.51 14.27
CA ALA A 289 9.68 -14.19 14.56
C ALA A 289 8.67 -13.28 15.31
N PRO A 290 8.24 -13.70 16.52
CA PRO A 290 7.29 -12.93 17.31
C PRO A 290 7.77 -11.52 17.65
N LEU A 291 9.05 -11.32 17.99
CA LEU A 291 9.58 -10.01 18.39
C LEU A 291 9.67 -9.05 17.19
N TYR A 292 10.10 -9.56 16.02
CA TYR A 292 10.08 -8.78 14.78
C TYR A 292 8.64 -8.40 14.40
N THR A 293 7.72 -9.36 14.43
CA THR A 293 6.30 -9.14 14.12
C THR A 293 5.68 -8.10 15.06
N GLU A 294 5.95 -8.22 16.36
CA GLU A 294 5.51 -7.27 17.37
C GLU A 294 6.08 -5.87 17.12
N ALA A 295 7.38 -5.75 16.84
CA ALA A 295 8.01 -4.46 16.62
C ALA A 295 7.41 -3.72 15.41
N ILE A 296 7.15 -4.41 14.30
CA ILE A 296 6.50 -3.83 13.11
C ILE A 296 5.04 -3.42 13.41
N LEU A 297 4.32 -4.17 14.24
CA LEU A 297 2.92 -3.87 14.56
C LEU A 297 2.73 -2.95 15.77
N SER A 298 3.81 -2.65 16.51
CA SER A 298 3.78 -1.97 17.81
C SER A 298 3.11 -0.59 17.79
N ARG A 299 3.24 0.13 16.68
CA ARG A 299 2.67 1.48 16.51
C ARG A 299 1.31 1.48 15.80
N ARG A 300 0.77 0.31 15.48
CA ARG A 300 -0.58 0.21 14.92
C ARG A 300 -1.62 0.49 16.00
N ARG A 301 -2.40 1.55 15.79
CA ARG A 301 -3.61 1.78 16.58
C ARG A 301 -4.70 0.79 16.20
N SER A 302 -5.49 0.36 17.18
CA SER A 302 -6.64 -0.52 16.91
C SER A 302 -7.57 0.10 15.86
N GLY A 303 -7.89 -0.69 14.83
CA GLY A 303 -8.72 -0.28 13.70
C GLY A 303 -8.02 0.60 12.63
N ALA A 304 -6.79 1.07 12.86
CA ALA A 304 -6.04 1.80 11.85
C ALA A 304 -5.62 0.88 10.69
N ALA A 305 -5.57 1.43 9.49
CA ALA A 305 -5.11 0.71 8.32
C ALA A 305 -3.61 0.37 8.43
N ILE A 306 -3.23 -0.80 7.93
CA ILE A 306 -1.84 -1.10 7.58
C ILE A 306 -1.68 -0.86 6.08
N ILE A 307 -0.68 -0.07 5.70
CA ILE A 307 -0.33 0.21 4.31
C ILE A 307 1.12 -0.22 4.10
N ALA A 308 1.32 -1.42 3.57
CA ALA A 308 2.63 -1.85 3.10
C ALA A 308 2.94 -1.13 1.78
N LEU A 309 4.16 -0.63 1.65
CA LEU A 309 4.63 0.05 0.46
C LEU A 309 5.78 -0.74 -0.12
N HIS A 310 5.71 -0.99 -1.42
CA HIS A 310 6.70 -1.74 -2.16
C HIS A 310 6.99 -1.13 -3.51
N SER A 311 8.21 -1.31 -4.00
CA SER A 311 8.57 -1.07 -5.39
C SER A 311 9.31 -2.27 -5.98
N ASN A 312 8.86 -2.76 -7.14
CA ASN A 312 9.37 -3.96 -7.76
C ASN A 312 10.10 -3.66 -9.07
N ALA A 313 11.05 -4.53 -9.43
CA ALA A 313 11.65 -4.46 -10.76
C ALA A 313 10.58 -4.68 -11.84
N ASN A 314 10.74 -4.00 -12.98
CA ASN A 314 9.79 -4.04 -14.08
C ASN A 314 9.62 -5.46 -14.66
N GLY A 315 8.37 -5.80 -14.94
CA GLY A 315 7.87 -7.02 -15.52
C GLY A 315 7.95 -8.19 -14.56
N TRP A 316 7.45 -9.34 -15.01
CA TRP A 316 7.54 -10.59 -14.26
C TRP A 316 8.51 -11.55 -14.95
N SER A 317 9.32 -12.28 -14.19
CA SER A 317 10.25 -13.30 -14.72
C SER A 317 9.61 -14.31 -15.68
N GLY A 318 8.33 -14.65 -15.49
CA GLY A 318 7.59 -15.52 -16.39
C GLY A 318 7.08 -14.86 -17.69
N ASN A 319 7.23 -13.55 -17.85
CA ASN A 319 6.88 -12.80 -19.06
C ASN A 319 8.05 -12.02 -19.67
N GLY A 320 9.29 -12.25 -19.21
CA GLY A 320 10.50 -11.60 -19.73
C GLY A 320 11.01 -10.40 -18.92
N GLY A 321 10.36 -10.05 -17.80
CA GLY A 321 10.85 -9.06 -16.85
C GLY A 321 11.77 -9.63 -15.76
N SER A 322 12.21 -8.80 -14.82
CA SER A 322 13.05 -9.23 -13.67
C SER A 322 12.31 -9.23 -12.34
N GLY A 323 11.08 -8.72 -12.28
CA GLY A 323 10.21 -8.74 -11.11
C GLY A 323 9.49 -10.08 -10.89
N ASN A 324 8.75 -10.17 -9.78
CA ASN A 324 8.05 -11.38 -9.32
C ASN A 324 6.54 -11.22 -9.13
N ILE A 325 6.07 -9.97 -9.19
CA ILE A 325 4.69 -9.54 -8.94
C ILE A 325 4.24 -8.77 -10.17
N SER A 326 3.07 -9.13 -10.69
CA SER A 326 2.48 -8.52 -11.87
C SER A 326 1.01 -8.93 -11.95
N THR A 327 0.11 -8.06 -12.41
CA THR A 327 -1.29 -8.43 -12.66
C THR A 327 -1.45 -9.40 -13.82
N ARG A 328 -0.40 -9.60 -14.63
CA ARG A 328 -0.36 -10.64 -15.68
C ARG A 328 -0.09 -12.04 -15.12
N LYS A 329 0.39 -12.14 -13.87
CA LYS A 329 0.60 -13.41 -13.20
C LYS A 329 -0.73 -13.94 -12.69
N THR A 330 -1.25 -14.98 -13.32
CA THR A 330 -2.47 -15.68 -12.88
C THR A 330 -2.13 -17.04 -12.27
N GLY A 331 -2.69 -17.35 -11.10
CA GLY A 331 -2.51 -18.65 -10.43
C GLY A 331 -2.06 -18.53 -8.97
N GLY A 332 -1.88 -19.67 -8.30
CA GLY A 332 -1.36 -19.69 -6.92
C GLY A 332 -2.26 -19.02 -5.87
N GLY A 333 -3.57 -18.93 -6.12
CA GLY A 333 -4.51 -18.23 -5.24
C GLY A 333 -4.63 -16.73 -5.51
N THR A 334 -3.95 -16.20 -6.53
CA THR A 334 -4.06 -14.79 -6.93
C THR A 334 -5.11 -14.58 -8.02
N LYS A 335 -5.82 -13.44 -7.98
CA LYS A 335 -6.80 -13.02 -8.98
C LYS A 335 -6.64 -11.52 -9.29
N PRO A 336 -6.25 -11.16 -10.53
CA PRO A 336 -6.16 -9.77 -10.94
C PRO A 336 -7.53 -9.17 -11.26
N PHE A 337 -7.65 -7.87 -11.02
CA PHE A 337 -8.77 -7.01 -11.39
C PHE A 337 -8.18 -5.76 -12.04
N ILE A 338 -8.20 -5.72 -13.37
CA ILE A 338 -7.60 -4.64 -14.15
C ILE A 338 -8.56 -3.46 -14.23
N SER A 339 -8.04 -2.24 -14.04
CA SER A 339 -8.86 -1.05 -14.20
C SER A 339 -9.09 -0.73 -15.69
N ALA A 340 -10.36 -0.55 -16.07
CA ALA A 340 -10.72 -0.09 -17.42
C ALA A 340 -10.62 1.43 -17.58
N ILE A 341 -10.38 2.18 -16.49
CA ILE A 341 -10.40 3.65 -16.47
C ILE A 341 -9.08 4.24 -15.95
N ALA A 342 -7.98 3.50 -16.08
CA ALA A 342 -6.66 3.99 -15.71
C ALA A 342 -6.38 5.33 -16.40
N ARG A 343 -6.15 6.37 -15.60
CA ARG A 343 -6.04 7.76 -16.08
C ARG A 343 -4.67 8.11 -16.65
N SER A 344 -3.73 7.17 -16.60
CA SER A 344 -2.40 7.32 -17.16
C SER A 344 -1.84 5.95 -17.52
N ARG A 345 -0.86 5.92 -18.43
CA ARG A 345 -0.12 4.70 -18.77
C ARG A 345 0.55 4.07 -17.54
N ARG A 346 1.02 4.88 -16.59
CA ARG A 346 1.66 4.41 -15.35
C ARG A 346 0.68 3.64 -14.46
N LEU A 347 -0.53 4.16 -14.27
CA LEU A 347 -1.56 3.45 -13.49
C LEU A 347 -2.13 2.22 -14.20
N ALA A 348 -2.00 2.15 -15.52
CA ALA A 348 -2.40 1.01 -16.33
C ALA A 348 -1.34 -0.10 -16.35
N ASP A 349 -0.13 0.18 -15.87
CA ASP A 349 0.99 -0.74 -15.87
C ASP A 349 0.69 -2.00 -15.04
N GLU A 350 1.12 -3.17 -15.52
CA GLU A 350 0.84 -4.44 -14.86
C GLU A 350 1.52 -4.62 -13.50
N ASP A 351 2.56 -3.85 -13.21
CA ASP A 351 3.31 -3.93 -11.96
C ASP A 351 2.88 -2.84 -10.98
N THR A 352 2.03 -1.93 -11.45
CA THR A 352 1.41 -0.87 -10.66
C THR A 352 0.02 -1.30 -10.18
N MET A 353 -0.11 -1.64 -8.90
CA MET A 353 -1.36 -2.15 -8.35
C MET A 353 -1.49 -1.96 -6.84
N ILE A 354 -2.70 -2.21 -6.33
CA ILE A 354 -2.92 -2.53 -4.92
C ILE A 354 -3.05 -4.05 -4.78
N ILE A 355 -2.28 -4.64 -3.88
CA ILE A 355 -2.49 -6.03 -3.45
C ILE A 355 -3.39 -6.04 -2.21
N LEU A 356 -4.42 -6.86 -2.27
CA LEU A 356 -5.30 -7.19 -1.15
C LEU A 356 -5.11 -8.68 -0.81
N ALA A 357 -5.03 -9.00 0.48
CA ALA A 357 -5.01 -10.38 0.94
C ALA A 357 -6.26 -10.68 1.78
N GLY A 358 -6.78 -11.90 1.68
CA GLY A 358 -7.88 -12.32 2.54
C GLY A 358 -8.13 -13.82 2.51
N THR A 359 -8.83 -14.31 3.53
CA THR A 359 -9.18 -15.75 3.65
C THR A 359 -10.41 -16.14 2.84
N GLY A 360 -11.21 -15.16 2.42
CA GLY A 360 -12.40 -15.35 1.60
C GLY A 360 -12.11 -15.41 0.10
N GLU A 361 -13.17 -15.50 -0.70
CA GLU A 361 -13.05 -15.43 -2.15
C GLU A 361 -12.91 -13.98 -2.63
N ALA A 362 -12.10 -13.80 -3.66
CA ALA A 362 -11.96 -12.55 -4.39
C ALA A 362 -13.31 -12.04 -4.91
N GLY A 363 -13.64 -10.77 -4.64
CA GLY A 363 -14.88 -10.14 -5.09
C GLY A 363 -16.11 -10.39 -4.20
N LYS A 364 -15.92 -11.03 -3.04
CA LYS A 364 -16.94 -11.11 -1.96
C LYS A 364 -16.54 -10.25 -0.75
N GLY A 365 -17.51 -9.99 0.13
CA GLY A 365 -17.26 -9.34 1.43
C GLY A 365 -16.63 -7.94 1.37
N PRO A 366 -15.84 -7.55 2.38
CA PRO A 366 -15.13 -6.27 2.42
C PRO A 366 -14.18 -6.04 1.23
N ALA A 367 -13.46 -7.08 0.80
CA ALA A 367 -12.53 -7.02 -0.33
C ALA A 367 -13.23 -6.58 -1.64
N ALA A 368 -14.46 -7.04 -1.87
CA ALA A 368 -15.25 -6.64 -3.04
C ALA A 368 -15.44 -5.12 -3.16
N ARG A 369 -15.61 -4.43 -2.03
CA ARG A 369 -15.80 -2.96 -2.03
C ARG A 369 -14.51 -2.24 -2.40
N ALA A 370 -13.39 -2.67 -1.84
CA ALA A 370 -12.08 -2.11 -2.15
C ALA A 370 -11.74 -2.34 -3.64
N ILE A 371 -11.90 -3.58 -4.13
CA ILE A 371 -11.69 -3.93 -5.55
C ILE A 371 -12.46 -2.98 -6.46
N ARG A 372 -13.79 -2.89 -6.30
CA ARG A 372 -14.61 -1.99 -7.14
C ARG A 372 -14.19 -0.54 -7.03
N HIS A 373 -13.91 -0.05 -5.82
CA HIS A 373 -13.48 1.33 -5.65
C HIS A 373 -12.22 1.63 -6.47
N PHE A 374 -11.18 0.80 -6.34
CA PHE A 374 -9.92 1.08 -6.99
C PHE A 374 -10.00 0.90 -8.51
N THR A 375 -10.65 -0.15 -8.99
CA THR A 375 -10.71 -0.41 -10.44
C THR A 375 -11.71 0.49 -11.16
N GLU A 376 -12.84 0.85 -10.55
CA GLU A 376 -13.94 1.59 -11.21
C GLU A 376 -13.95 3.09 -10.89
N LYS A 377 -13.31 3.56 -9.80
CA LYS A 377 -13.26 4.99 -9.43
C LYS A 377 -11.84 5.56 -9.53
N ALA A 378 -10.86 4.88 -8.93
CA ALA A 378 -9.51 5.40 -8.81
C ALA A 378 -8.65 5.19 -10.08
N GLY A 379 -9.00 4.21 -10.90
CA GLY A 379 -8.20 3.88 -12.09
C GLY A 379 -6.97 3.04 -11.75
N VAL A 380 -6.99 2.25 -10.68
CA VAL A 380 -5.85 1.49 -10.16
C VAL A 380 -6.14 -0.01 -10.28
N ASN A 381 -5.17 -0.78 -10.77
CA ASN A 381 -5.26 -2.23 -10.81
C ASN A 381 -5.27 -2.83 -9.39
N VAL A 382 -5.94 -3.97 -9.22
CA VAL A 382 -5.95 -4.70 -7.95
C VAL A 382 -5.56 -6.15 -8.18
N LEU A 383 -4.66 -6.68 -7.35
CA LEU A 383 -4.38 -8.11 -7.27
C LEU A 383 -4.91 -8.63 -5.94
N TYR A 384 -5.82 -9.59 -5.98
CA TYR A 384 -6.31 -10.25 -4.77
C TYR A 384 -5.57 -11.56 -4.53
N GLU A 385 -4.99 -11.74 -3.35
CA GLU A 385 -4.38 -12.98 -2.88
C GLU A 385 -5.33 -13.69 -1.90
N GLN A 386 -5.76 -14.90 -2.25
CA GLN A 386 -6.51 -15.77 -1.34
C GLN A 386 -5.55 -16.55 -0.44
N VAL A 387 -5.68 -16.35 0.87
CA VAL A 387 -4.75 -16.86 1.88
C VAL A 387 -5.42 -17.88 2.78
N ASN A 388 -4.70 -18.92 3.13
CA ASN A 388 -5.05 -19.89 4.15
C ASN A 388 -3.77 -20.40 4.83
N PRO A 389 -3.86 -21.10 5.97
CA PRO A 389 -2.66 -21.57 6.68
C PRO A 389 -1.71 -22.45 5.84
N ARG A 390 -2.19 -23.10 4.77
CA ARG A 390 -1.38 -24.00 3.92
C ARG A 390 -0.60 -23.27 2.84
N ASN A 391 -1.06 -22.10 2.38
CA ASN A 391 -0.36 -21.27 1.39
C ASN A 391 0.18 -19.96 1.97
N ASN A 392 0.35 -19.90 3.30
CA ASN A 392 1.00 -18.79 3.99
C ASN A 392 2.49 -18.71 3.61
N ASP A 393 2.91 -17.57 3.09
CA ASP A 393 4.32 -17.26 2.83
C ASP A 393 4.97 -16.42 3.95
N CYS A 394 4.25 -16.11 5.03
CA CYS A 394 4.68 -15.27 6.15
C CYS A 394 5.07 -13.84 5.74
N SER A 395 4.48 -13.31 4.67
CA SER A 395 4.44 -11.87 4.42
C SER A 395 3.48 -11.15 5.35
N LEU A 396 3.63 -9.82 5.45
CA LEU A 396 2.77 -9.01 6.28
C LEU A 396 1.30 -9.10 5.84
N SER A 397 1.04 -9.19 4.53
CA SER A 397 -0.31 -9.37 3.97
C SER A 397 -0.95 -10.68 4.43
N ASN A 398 -0.19 -11.78 4.37
CA ASN A 398 -0.67 -13.09 4.78
C ASN A 398 -0.86 -13.18 6.30
N TYR A 399 0.07 -12.60 7.08
CA TYR A 399 -0.08 -12.49 8.52
C TYR A 399 -1.33 -11.68 8.89
N ALA A 400 -1.56 -10.53 8.24
CA ALA A 400 -2.73 -9.71 8.50
C ALA A 400 -4.04 -10.45 8.20
N ALA A 401 -4.13 -11.10 7.03
CA ALA A 401 -5.30 -11.87 6.62
C ALA A 401 -5.60 -13.04 7.58
N LEU A 402 -4.58 -13.79 8.00
CA LEU A 402 -4.75 -14.95 8.87
C LEU A 402 -5.03 -14.59 10.34
N ASN A 403 -4.71 -13.37 10.76
CA ASN A 403 -4.92 -12.88 12.13
C ASN A 403 -6.08 -11.85 12.22
N ASN A 404 -6.90 -11.71 11.17
CA ASN A 404 -8.03 -10.77 11.11
C ASN A 404 -7.60 -9.31 11.41
N ILE A 405 -6.42 -8.91 10.93
CA ILE A 405 -5.89 -7.56 11.09
C ILE A 405 -6.34 -6.72 9.90
N ASP A 406 -7.53 -6.14 10.02
CA ASP A 406 -8.12 -5.28 9.01
C ASP A 406 -8.18 -3.80 9.44
N PRO A 407 -8.13 -2.85 8.48
CA PRO A 407 -7.89 -3.08 7.05
C PRO A 407 -6.39 -3.13 6.69
N TYR A 408 -6.04 -3.92 5.68
CA TYR A 408 -4.68 -4.04 5.12
C TYR A 408 -4.66 -3.71 3.62
N PHE A 409 -3.65 -2.97 3.18
CA PHE A 409 -3.36 -2.70 1.78
C PHE A 409 -1.86 -2.83 1.53
N ASN A 410 -1.49 -3.36 0.37
CA ASN A 410 -0.13 -3.27 -0.15
C ASN A 410 -0.17 -2.47 -1.46
N ILE A 411 0.67 -1.44 -1.58
CA ILE A 411 0.84 -0.68 -2.82
C ILE A 411 2.15 -1.10 -3.48
N GLU A 412 2.04 -1.61 -4.71
CA GLU A 412 3.17 -2.01 -5.57
C GLU A 412 3.25 -1.05 -6.77
N VAL A 413 4.47 -0.63 -7.10
CA VAL A 413 4.79 0.14 -8.31
C VAL A 413 6.14 -0.29 -8.85
N GLU A 414 6.45 0.07 -10.09
CA GLU A 414 7.80 -0.10 -10.63
C GLU A 414 8.85 0.63 -9.77
N ASP A 415 10.05 0.06 -9.76
CA ASP A 415 11.23 0.60 -9.09
C ASP A 415 11.47 2.07 -9.48
N GLY A 416 11.69 2.90 -8.47
CA GLY A 416 11.85 4.35 -8.64
C GLY A 416 10.58 5.16 -8.95
N ASP A 417 9.40 4.57 -9.20
CA ASP A 417 8.19 5.34 -9.55
C ASP A 417 7.43 5.88 -8.31
N THR A 418 8.14 6.67 -7.51
CA THR A 418 7.58 7.36 -6.32
C THR A 418 6.35 8.20 -6.68
N LYS A 419 6.30 8.80 -7.87
CA LYS A 419 5.19 9.67 -8.29
C LYS A 419 3.90 8.86 -8.39
N THR A 420 3.94 7.70 -9.04
CA THR A 420 2.77 6.84 -9.20
C THR A 420 2.34 6.24 -7.86
N GLN A 421 3.29 5.83 -7.01
CA GLN A 421 2.95 5.28 -5.70
C GLN A 421 2.23 6.30 -4.82
N LYS A 422 2.66 7.57 -4.85
CA LYS A 422 1.95 8.69 -4.18
C LYS A 422 0.54 8.90 -4.73
N LEU A 423 0.33 8.77 -6.05
CA LEU A 423 -1.00 8.87 -6.63
C LEU A 423 -1.94 7.75 -6.14
N ILE A 424 -1.43 6.52 -6.04
CA ILE A 424 -2.22 5.40 -5.49
C ILE A 424 -2.49 5.61 -4.01
N LEU A 425 -1.49 6.02 -3.24
CA LEU A 425 -1.66 6.34 -1.82
C LEU A 425 -2.70 7.45 -1.60
N ASP A 426 -2.69 8.47 -2.44
CA ASP A 426 -3.67 9.56 -2.40
C ASP A 426 -5.10 9.08 -2.68
N ALA A 427 -5.26 8.11 -3.59
CA ALA A 427 -6.56 7.49 -3.86
C ALA A 427 -7.00 6.57 -2.70
N LEU A 428 -6.07 5.82 -2.11
CA LEU A 428 -6.33 5.01 -0.91
C LEU A 428 -6.69 5.89 0.29
N ALA A 429 -6.05 7.04 0.46
CA ALA A 429 -6.39 7.99 1.52
C ALA A 429 -7.81 8.58 1.35
N ASP A 430 -8.24 8.88 0.11
CA ASP A 430 -9.65 9.24 -0.18
C ASP A 430 -10.61 8.10 0.20
N TYR A 431 -10.29 6.86 -0.21
CA TYR A 431 -11.09 5.68 0.13
C TYR A 431 -11.26 5.48 1.64
N LEU A 432 -10.19 5.69 2.40
CA LEU A 432 -10.16 5.55 3.85
C LEU A 432 -10.74 6.75 4.61
N GLY A 433 -11.06 7.85 3.91
CA GLY A 433 -11.56 9.08 4.55
C GLY A 433 -10.51 9.81 5.38
N LEU A 434 -9.25 9.76 4.95
CA LEU A 434 -8.13 10.46 5.60
C LEU A 434 -7.95 11.91 5.11
N LYS A 435 -8.75 12.34 4.12
CA LYS A 435 -8.70 13.66 3.47
C LYS A 435 -9.86 14.54 3.91
#